data_AF-B6DD12-F1
#
_entry.id   AF-B6DD12-F1
#
_cell.length_a   1.000
_cell.length_b   1.000
_cell.length_c   1.000
_cell.angle_alpha   90.00
_cell.angle_beta   90.00
_cell.angle_gamma   90.00
#
_symmetry.space_group_name_H-M   'P 1'
#
loop_
_entity.id
_entity.type
_entity.pdbx_description
1 polymer ?
#
loop_
_entity_poly.entity_id
_entity_poly.type
_entity_poly.pdbx_seq_one_letter_code
_entity_poly.pdbx_strand_id
1 'polypeptide(L)' 'MKLIILTGLVLFAIVSLIEAEEESGRACILLYGECTKASGSCCSNLICDCYRKLKKGVQIARQCFCLEKDVVYKKHI' A
#
# COMPACT_ATOMS: atom_id res chain seq x y z
N MET A 1 -41.06 -19.43 -2.84
CA MET A 1 -40.19 -18.88 -1.77
C MET A 1 -38.72 -19.33 -1.84
N LYS A 2 -38.40 -20.59 -2.22
CA LYS A 2 -36.99 -21.05 -2.32
C LYS A 2 -36.13 -20.29 -3.35
N LEU A 3 -36.72 -19.87 -4.48
CA LEU A 3 -35.98 -19.18 -5.56
C LEU A 3 -35.43 -17.81 -5.15
N ILE A 4 -36.18 -17.05 -4.35
CA ILE A 4 -35.82 -15.67 -3.96
C ILE A 4 -34.59 -15.65 -3.03
N ILE A 5 -34.47 -16.67 -2.17
CA ILE A 5 -33.36 -16.80 -1.23
C ILE A 5 -32.07 -17.10 -1.99
N LEU A 6 -32.13 -17.99 -2.99
CA LEU A 6 -30.98 -18.33 -3.82
C LEU A 6 -30.46 -17.13 -4.61
N THR A 7 -31.35 -16.31 -5.18
CA THR A 7 -30.95 -15.11 -5.92
C THR A 7 -30.28 -14.06 -5.02
N GLY A 8 -30.74 -13.91 -3.78
CA GLY A 8 -30.13 -12.99 -2.82
C GLY A 8 -28.71 -13.42 -2.41
N LEU A 9 -28.49 -14.71 -2.17
CA LEU A 9 -27.17 -15.27 -1.84
C LEU A 9 -26.16 -15.11 -2.98
N VAL A 10 -26.59 -15.33 -4.22
CA VAL A 10 -25.73 -15.16 -5.40
C VAL A 10 -25.30 -13.69 -5.54
N LEU A 11 -26.21 -12.74 -5.37
CA LEU A 11 -25.88 -11.31 -5.42
C LEU A 11 -24.89 -10.91 -4.32
N PHE A 12 -25.07 -11.41 -3.09
CA PHE A 12 -24.16 -11.13 -1.99
C PHE A 12 -22.74 -11.68 -2.28
N ALA A 13 -22.64 -12.90 -2.79
CA ALA A 13 -21.35 -13.50 -3.16
C ALA A 13 -20.62 -12.72 -4.26
N ILE A 14 -21.37 -12.21 -5.25
CA ILE A 14 -20.80 -11.38 -6.33
C ILE A 14 -20.26 -10.06 -5.76
N VAL A 15 -21.01 -9.38 -4.89
CA VAL A 15 -20.55 -8.13 -4.25
C VAL A 15 -19.29 -8.37 -3.42
N SER A 16 -19.26 -9.43 -2.60
CA SER A 16 -18.07 -9.76 -1.80
C SER A 16 -16.84 -10.09 -2.66
N LEU A 17 -17.04 -10.68 -3.84
CA LEU A 17 -15.94 -10.95 -4.77
C LEU A 17 -15.39 -9.65 -5.37
N ILE A 18 -16.26 -8.72 -5.75
CA ILE A 18 -15.87 -7.42 -6.31
C ILE A 18 -15.12 -6.57 -5.27
N GLU A 19 -15.58 -6.55 -4.02
CA GLU A 19 -14.89 -5.81 -2.94
C GLU A 19 -13.49 -6.38 -2.68
N ALA A 20 -13.34 -7.72 -2.71
CA ALA A 20 -12.02 -8.35 -2.62
C ALA A 20 -11.13 -8.07 -3.85
N GLU A 21 -11.72 -7.95 -5.04
CA GLU A 21 -11.00 -7.53 -6.26
C GLU A 21 -10.60 -6.05 -6.24
N GLU A 22 -11.40 -5.15 -5.66
CA GLU A 22 -10.99 -3.75 -5.49
C GLU A 22 -9.86 -3.60 -4.46
N GLU A 23 -9.86 -4.41 -3.40
CA GLU A 23 -8.78 -4.45 -2.42
C GLU A 23 -7.50 -5.13 -2.97
N SER A 24 -7.64 -6.12 -3.86
CA SER A 24 -6.52 -6.81 -4.50
C SER A 24 -6.04 -6.19 -5.83
N GLY A 25 -6.84 -5.32 -6.43
CA GLY A 25 -6.60 -4.71 -7.75
C GLY A 25 -5.78 -3.43 -7.73
N ARG A 26 -5.52 -2.84 -6.55
CA ARG A 26 -4.58 -1.72 -6.45
C ARG A 26 -3.17 -2.27 -6.25
N ALA A 27 -2.42 -2.41 -7.35
CA ALA A 27 -1.01 -2.77 -7.31
C ALA A 27 -0.29 -1.94 -6.23
N CYS A 28 0.15 -2.59 -5.16
CA CYS A 28 0.83 -1.94 -4.07
C CYS A 28 2.28 -1.62 -4.44
N ILE A 29 2.85 -0.63 -3.79
CA ILE A 29 4.23 -0.19 -3.99
C ILE A 29 5.15 -1.15 -3.23
N LEU A 30 6.04 -1.81 -3.97
CA LEU A 30 7.03 -2.76 -3.44
C LEU A 30 8.10 -2.07 -2.57
N LEU A 31 8.93 -2.87 -1.89
CA LEU A 31 10.06 -2.40 -1.09
C LEU A 31 10.96 -1.44 -1.90
N TYR A 32 11.34 -0.32 -1.29
CA TYR A 32 12.07 0.80 -1.89
C TYR A 32 11.34 1.57 -3.01
N GLY A 33 10.07 1.24 -3.31
CA GLY A 33 9.26 2.02 -4.25
C GLY A 33 8.90 3.40 -3.68
N GLU A 34 8.80 4.40 -4.56
CA GLU A 34 8.47 5.78 -4.17
C GLU A 34 6.99 5.89 -3.74
N CYS A 35 6.76 6.39 -2.53
CA CYS A 35 5.42 6.58 -1.96
C CYS A 35 5.11 8.05 -1.63
N THR A 36 5.90 9.00 -2.16
CA THR A 36 5.75 10.44 -1.91
C THR A 36 4.32 10.97 -2.14
N LYS A 37 3.59 10.39 -3.11
CA LYS A 37 2.21 10.78 -3.48
C LYS A 37 1.15 9.78 -3.03
N ALA A 38 1.54 8.69 -2.38
CA ALA A 38 0.68 7.54 -2.10
C ALA A 38 1.13 6.80 -0.81
N SER A 39 1.11 7.49 0.32
CA SER A 39 1.65 6.98 1.59
C SER A 39 0.97 5.70 2.11
N GLY A 40 -0.28 5.46 1.73
CA GLY A 40 -1.05 4.27 2.09
C GLY A 40 -1.01 3.14 1.06
N SER A 41 -0.19 3.26 0.01
CA SER A 41 -0.18 2.28 -1.10
C SER A 41 0.99 1.31 -1.05
N CYS A 42 1.82 1.33 -0.01
CA CYS A 42 2.88 0.32 0.17
C CYS A 42 2.27 -1.07 0.39
N CYS A 43 2.97 -2.11 -0.07
CA CYS A 43 2.55 -3.50 0.14
C CYS A 43 2.49 -3.86 1.63
N SER A 44 1.84 -4.98 1.93
CA SER A 44 1.78 -5.52 3.29
C SER A 44 3.18 -5.67 3.88
N ASN A 45 3.31 -5.41 5.18
CA ASN A 45 4.57 -5.33 5.94
C ASN A 45 5.50 -4.16 5.59
N LEU A 46 5.07 -3.22 4.75
CA LEU A 46 5.81 -2.00 4.47
C LEU A 46 5.11 -0.74 5.03
N ILE A 47 5.89 0.28 5.33
CA ILE A 47 5.45 1.62 5.73
C ILE A 47 6.11 2.66 4.83
N CYS A 48 5.37 3.71 4.45
CA CYS A 48 5.93 4.83 3.71
C CYS A 48 6.74 5.73 4.66
N ASP A 49 8.06 5.71 4.54
CA ASP A 49 8.97 6.50 5.36
C ASP A 49 9.68 7.58 4.53
N CYS A 50 9.89 8.76 5.11
CA CYS A 50 10.32 9.95 4.38
C CYS A 50 11.64 10.52 4.87
N TYR A 51 12.57 10.71 3.93
CA TYR A 51 13.92 11.20 4.18
C TYR A 51 14.13 12.58 3.56
N ARG A 52 14.99 13.39 4.20
CA ARG A 52 15.51 14.63 3.60
C ARG A 52 16.58 14.26 2.58
N LYS A 53 16.38 14.66 1.33
CA LYS A 53 17.42 14.58 0.30
C LYS A 53 18.32 15.80 0.42
N LEU A 54 19.59 15.59 0.75
CA LEU A 54 20.59 16.65 0.86
C LEU A 54 21.57 16.59 -0.32
N LYS A 55 21.95 17.75 -0.86
CA LYS A 55 23.05 17.91 -1.83
C LYS A 55 24.06 18.90 -1.24
N LYS A 56 25.28 18.44 -0.98
CA LYS A 56 26.34 19.25 -0.33
C LYS A 56 25.86 19.91 0.99
N GLY A 57 25.13 19.16 1.81
CA GLY A 57 24.58 19.66 3.07
C GLY A 57 23.29 20.49 2.96
N VAL A 58 22.92 20.93 1.76
CA VAL A 58 21.68 21.71 1.53
C VAL A 58 20.53 20.76 1.22
N GLN A 59 19.39 20.93 1.90
CA GLN A 59 18.19 20.15 1.57
C GLN A 59 17.64 20.57 0.21
N ILE A 60 17.47 19.59 -0.68
CA ILE A 60 16.95 19.80 -2.04
C ILE A 60 15.58 19.18 -2.27
N ALA A 61 15.19 18.17 -1.49
CA ALA A 61 13.88 17.53 -1.59
C ALA A 61 13.53 16.76 -0.30
N ARG A 62 12.27 16.35 -0.21
CA ARG A 62 11.80 15.27 0.67
C ARG A 62 11.42 14.11 -0.24
N GLN A 63 11.96 12.92 0.01
CA GLN A 63 11.63 11.71 -0.75
C GLN A 63 11.12 10.64 0.21
N CYS A 64 10.06 9.95 -0.18
CA CYS A 64 9.46 8.90 0.65
C CYS A 64 9.50 7.55 -0.07
N PHE A 65 9.79 6.49 0.67
CA PHE A 65 9.95 5.14 0.15
C PHE A 65 9.19 4.14 1.04
N CYS A 66 8.69 3.06 0.43
CA CYS A 66 8.16 1.94 1.17
C CYS A 66 9.30 1.13 1.79
N LEU A 67 9.39 1.13 3.12
CA LEU A 67 10.40 0.41 3.90
C LEU A 67 9.72 -0.63 4.80
N GLU A 68 10.49 -1.61 5.27
CA GLU A 68 10.00 -2.61 6.21
C GLU A 68 9.46 -1.96 7.49
N LYS A 69 8.28 -2.40 7.93
CA LYS A 69 7.75 -2.02 9.24
C LYS A 69 8.70 -2.50 10.33
N ASP A 70 8.85 -1.68 11.37
CA ASP A 70 9.63 -2.00 12.57
C ASP A 70 11.13 -2.31 12.33
N VAL A 71 11.67 -1.91 11.17
CA VAL A 71 13.09 -2.00 10.84
C VAL A 71 13.74 -0.62 10.83
N VAL A 72 14.87 -0.48 11.53
CA VAL A 72 15.66 0.77 11.56
C VAL A 72 16.99 0.54 10.85
N TYR A 73 17.14 1.14 9.67
CA TYR A 73 18.41 1.15 8.95
C TYR A 73 19.37 2.16 9.57
N LYS A 74 20.57 1.71 9.93
CA LYS A 74 21.68 2.58 10.32
C LYS A 74 22.73 2.55 9.24
N LYS A 75 23.33 3.70 8.94
CA LYS A 75 24.52 3.74 8.10
C LYS A 75 25.60 2.88 8.78
N HIS A 76 26.10 1.86 8.08
CA HIS A 76 27.32 1.19 8.50
C HIS A 76 28.46 2.20 8.35
N ILE A 77 28.94 2.72 9.47
CA ILE A 77 30.05 3.68 9.53
C ILE A 77 31.35 2.90 9.58
#